data_AF-A0A3D0SQP7-F1
#
_entry.id   AF-A0A3D0SQP7-F1
#
_cell.length_a   1.000
_cell.length_b   1.000
_cell.length_c   1.000
_cell.angle_alpha   90.00
_cell.angle_beta   90.00
_cell.angle_gamma   90.00
#
_symmetry.space_group_name_H-M   'P 1'
#
loop_
_entity.id
_entity.type
_entity.pdbx_description
1 polymer ?
#
loop_
_entity_poly.entity_id
_entity_poly.type
_entity_poly.pdbx_seq_one_letter_code
_entity_poly.pdbx_strand_id
1 'polypeptide(L)'
;MSAYTPAGFSRITPLPVIWKLPPLLLGIIWTYYAPLIWFIACHQSAWAARRCCAPAIKYYLVDAALRNAVLLRGEEVLANPDDMGMIVETTVLRHLYAYHYRDTPQIAYWRDAVSHKEVDIIVKSPAYHLVFEIKYCERASVDTKSGLALYSAAEGLNQAYLVTKQDTGFGVTGLKGLSTHILKVPAHILCYLLGQAERVLWG
;
A
#
# COMPACT_ATOMS: atom_id res chain seq x y z
N MET A 1 -38.48 -4.81 -0.41
CA MET A 1 -37.74 -3.87 -1.29
C MET A 1 -37.36 -2.67 -0.44
N SER A 2 -36.12 -2.62 0.05
CA SER A 2 -35.61 -1.47 0.80
C SER A 2 -34.46 -0.87 0.00
N ALA A 3 -34.61 0.41 -0.33
CA ALA A 3 -33.73 1.16 -1.21
C ALA A 3 -32.31 1.26 -0.64
N TYR A 4 -31.32 0.95 -1.47
CA TYR A 4 -29.91 1.16 -1.19
C TYR A 4 -29.57 2.63 -1.45
N THR A 5 -29.31 3.39 -0.39
CA THR A 5 -28.79 4.76 -0.49
C THR A 5 -27.26 4.69 -0.33
N PRO A 6 -26.45 5.04 -1.34
CA PRO A 6 -25.00 5.04 -1.18
C PRO A 6 -24.59 6.20 -0.25
N ALA A 7 -23.85 5.86 0.80
CA ALA A 7 -23.30 6.83 1.75
C ALA A 7 -22.30 7.75 1.06
N GLY A 8 -22.30 9.03 1.49
CA GLY A 8 -21.72 10.15 0.77
C GLY A 8 -20.19 10.11 0.61
N PHE A 9 -19.76 10.61 -0.54
CA PHE A 9 -18.39 10.98 -0.85
C PHE A 9 -17.93 12.14 0.07
N SER A 10 -16.86 11.95 0.82
CA SER A 10 -16.12 13.07 1.42
C SER A 10 -14.86 13.36 0.59
N ARG A 11 -14.82 14.58 0.07
CA ARG A 11 -13.71 15.12 -0.73
C ARG A 11 -12.53 15.43 0.21
N ILE A 12 -11.31 15.10 -0.19
CA ILE A 12 -10.09 15.49 0.52
C ILE A 12 -10.03 17.01 0.56
N THR A 13 -10.14 17.61 1.75
CA THR A 13 -9.81 19.01 1.97
C THR A 13 -8.38 19.10 2.52
N PRO A 14 -7.53 20.03 2.03
CA PRO A 14 -6.22 20.25 2.62
C PRO A 14 -6.36 20.72 4.07
N LEU A 15 -5.46 20.26 4.94
CA LEU A 15 -5.39 20.61 6.37
C LEU A 15 -5.51 22.14 6.59
N PRO A 16 -6.19 22.61 7.65
CA PRO A 16 -6.51 24.03 7.86
C PRO A 16 -5.32 24.92 8.26
N VAL A 17 -4.07 24.45 8.13
CA VAL A 17 -2.87 25.18 8.61
C VAL A 17 -2.37 26.23 7.61
N ILE A 18 -2.86 26.23 6.37
CA ILE A 18 -2.32 27.08 5.27
C ILE A 18 -2.94 28.50 5.23
N TRP A 19 -4.00 28.78 5.99
CA TRP A 19 -4.74 30.05 5.89
C TRP A 19 -4.14 31.24 6.66
N LYS A 20 -2.94 31.11 7.24
CA LYS A 20 -2.27 32.21 7.98
C LYS A 20 -1.07 32.84 7.25
N LEU A 21 -0.81 32.46 5.99
CA LEU A 21 0.30 33.03 5.22
C LEU A 21 -0.17 34.16 4.30
N PRO A 22 0.65 35.21 4.11
CA PRO A 22 0.31 36.33 3.23
C PRO A 22 0.18 35.89 1.76
N PRO A 23 -0.68 36.54 0.96
CA PRO A 23 -1.06 36.09 -0.40
C PRO A 23 0.10 35.86 -1.37
N LEU A 24 1.22 36.55 -1.18
CA LEU A 24 2.41 36.45 -2.03
C LEU A 24 3.20 35.15 -1.81
N LEU A 25 3.14 34.56 -0.61
CA LEU A 25 3.78 33.28 -0.30
C LEU A 25 2.94 32.09 -0.78
N LEU A 26 1.61 32.23 -0.80
CA LEU A 26 0.68 31.23 -1.34
C LEU A 26 0.93 30.95 -2.83
N GLY A 27 1.21 31.99 -3.62
CA GLY A 27 1.50 31.83 -5.05
C GLY A 27 2.80 31.05 -5.32
N ILE A 28 3.86 31.31 -4.55
CA ILE A 28 5.19 30.69 -4.73
C ILE A 28 5.17 29.21 -4.29
N ILE A 29 4.49 28.90 -3.19
CA ILE A 29 4.34 27.51 -2.72
C ILE A 29 3.50 26.69 -3.72
N TRP A 30 2.45 27.28 -4.31
CA TRP A 30 1.59 26.59 -5.28
C TRP A 30 2.27 26.33 -6.63
N THR A 31 3.20 27.18 -7.05
CA THR A 31 3.90 27.02 -8.34
C THR A 31 5.14 26.13 -8.27
N TYR A 32 5.85 26.10 -7.14
CA TYR A 32 7.12 25.36 -7.03
C TYR A 32 7.06 24.08 -6.21
N TYR A 33 6.10 23.93 -5.29
CA TYR A 33 6.05 22.79 -4.37
C TYR A 33 4.83 21.87 -4.55
N ALA A 34 3.91 22.20 -5.46
CA ALA A 34 2.76 21.36 -5.77
C ALA A 34 3.08 19.90 -6.18
N PRO A 35 4.22 19.59 -6.84
CA PRO A 35 4.59 18.19 -7.09
C PRO A 35 5.43 17.54 -5.97
N LEU A 36 5.90 18.29 -4.97
CA LEU A 36 6.82 17.79 -3.93
C LEU A 36 6.19 17.62 -2.55
N ILE A 37 4.97 18.11 -2.34
CA ILE A 37 4.22 17.94 -1.09
C ILE A 37 2.89 17.28 -1.41
N TRP A 38 2.97 16.07 -1.96
CA TRP A 38 1.87 15.10 -1.93
C TRP A 38 2.24 14.02 -0.93
N PHE A 39 2.21 14.38 0.35
CA PHE A 39 2.17 13.38 1.42
C PHE A 39 0.89 12.57 1.22
N ILE A 40 1.01 11.31 0.79
CA ILE A 40 -0.10 10.36 0.81
C ILE A 40 -0.36 10.02 2.29
N ALA A 41 -1.11 10.90 2.96
CA ALA A 41 -1.82 10.52 4.16
C ALA A 41 -2.97 9.63 3.71
N CYS A 42 -2.81 8.31 3.86
CA CYS A 42 -3.90 7.37 3.68
C CYS A 42 -4.94 7.59 4.80
N HIS A 43 -5.86 8.52 4.60
CA HIS A 43 -6.99 8.75 5.49
C HIS A 43 -8.05 7.67 5.23
N GLN A 44 -8.30 6.82 6.23
CA GLN A 44 -9.28 5.75 6.14
C GLN A 44 -10.70 6.36 6.07
N SER A 45 -11.33 6.32 4.89
CA SER A 45 -12.79 6.42 4.80
C SER A 45 -13.38 5.15 5.41
N ALA A 46 -14.33 5.35 6.32
CA ALA A 46 -14.92 4.29 7.14
C ALA A 46 -15.45 3.13 6.29
N TRP A 47 -14.71 2.03 6.27
CA TRP A 47 -15.16 0.77 5.66
C TRP A 47 -16.13 0.09 6.62
N ALA A 48 -17.27 -0.34 6.08
CA ALA A 48 -18.32 -1.05 6.82
C ALA A 48 -17.88 -2.48 7.19
N ALA A 49 -16.93 -2.63 8.11
CA ALA A 49 -16.60 -3.89 8.76
C ALA A 49 -16.23 -3.61 10.22
N ARG A 50 -17.02 -4.16 11.16
CA ARG A 50 -17.04 -3.85 12.61
C ARG A 50 -15.76 -4.24 13.40
N ARG A 51 -14.57 -4.32 12.80
CA ARG A 51 -13.34 -4.83 13.46
C ARG A 51 -12.04 -4.15 12.99
N CYS A 52 -12.03 -2.83 12.80
CA CYS A 52 -10.79 -2.07 12.59
C CYS A 52 -10.44 -1.31 13.89
N CYS A 53 -9.24 -1.52 14.45
CA CYS A 53 -8.77 -0.78 15.64
C CYS A 53 -8.36 0.66 15.30
N ALA A 54 -8.21 1.49 16.34
CA ALA A 54 -7.72 2.87 16.26
C ALA A 54 -6.42 2.98 15.43
N PRO A 55 -6.23 4.08 14.66
CA PRO A 55 -5.23 4.18 13.60
C PRO A 55 -3.81 4.22 14.15
N ALA A 56 -3.01 3.20 13.87
CA ALA A 56 -1.55 3.34 13.82
C ALA A 56 -1.21 3.92 12.44
N ILE A 57 -0.89 5.21 12.36
CA ILE A 57 -0.60 5.88 11.08
C ILE A 57 0.71 5.33 10.51
N LYS A 58 0.67 4.68 9.33
CA LYS A 58 1.87 4.31 8.57
C LYS A 58 2.33 5.50 7.74
N TYR A 59 3.57 5.95 7.97
CA TYR A 59 4.23 6.98 7.17
C TYR A 59 5.23 6.32 6.22
N TYR A 60 5.04 6.52 4.92
CA TYR A 60 5.99 6.08 3.89
C TYR A 60 6.82 7.27 3.45
N LEU A 61 8.15 7.12 3.47
CA LEU A 61 9.05 8.06 2.82
C LEU A 61 9.05 7.74 1.33
N VAL A 62 8.82 8.73 0.48
CA VAL A 62 8.62 8.53 -0.97
C VAL A 62 9.81 7.83 -1.65
N ASP A 63 11.00 7.95 -1.06
CA ASP A 63 12.23 7.44 -1.63
C ASP A 63 13.14 6.79 -0.57
N ALA A 64 13.64 5.59 -0.89
CA ALA A 64 14.50 4.81 0.00
C ALA A 64 15.87 5.45 0.18
N ALA A 65 16.42 6.11 -0.85
CA ALA A 65 17.68 6.84 -0.74
C ALA A 65 17.51 8.10 0.11
N LEU A 66 16.40 8.83 -0.03
CA LEU A 66 16.05 9.95 0.85
C LEU A 66 15.87 9.48 2.29
N ARG A 67 15.17 8.37 2.52
CA ARG A 67 15.06 7.74 3.85
C ARG A 67 16.43 7.47 4.45
N ASN A 68 17.32 6.84 3.70
CA ASN A 68 18.65 6.47 4.21
C ASN A 68 19.52 7.71 4.45
N ALA A 69 19.45 8.71 3.56
CA ALA A 69 20.16 9.98 3.72
C ALA A 69 19.66 10.78 4.94
N VAL A 70 18.34 10.90 5.13
CA VAL A 70 17.74 11.62 6.26
C VAL A 70 18.03 10.92 7.59
N LEU A 71 18.02 9.59 7.62
CA LEU A 71 18.32 8.81 8.82
C LEU A 71 19.83 8.61 9.05
N LEU A 72 20.69 9.20 8.21
CA LEU A 72 22.15 9.05 8.23
C LEU A 72 22.58 7.57 8.28
N ARG A 73 21.85 6.73 7.54
CA ARG A 73 22.11 5.30 7.45
C ARG A 73 22.94 5.01 6.21
N GLY A 74 24.10 4.36 6.40
CA GLY A 74 24.97 3.87 5.32
C GLY A 74 24.51 2.51 4.78
N GLU A 75 25.48 1.65 4.44
CA GLU A 75 25.21 0.31 3.89
C GLU A 75 24.59 -0.68 4.91
N GLU A 76 24.63 -0.35 6.20
CA GLU A 76 24.08 -1.16 7.31
C GLU A 76 22.59 -1.50 7.12
N VAL A 77 21.84 -0.67 6.39
CA VAL A 77 20.44 -0.88 6.03
C VAL A 77 20.26 -2.17 5.25
N LEU A 78 21.23 -2.52 4.39
CA LEU A 78 21.18 -3.74 3.58
C LEU A 78 21.36 -5.00 4.42
N ALA A 79 22.00 -4.87 5.59
CA ALA A 79 22.25 -5.97 6.52
C ALA A 79 21.06 -6.24 7.45
N ASN A 80 20.21 -5.24 7.73
CA ASN A 80 19.04 -5.38 8.58
C ASN A 80 17.79 -5.82 7.78
N PRO A 81 17.24 -7.03 8.00
CA PRO A 81 16.06 -7.52 7.29
C PRO A 81 14.82 -6.64 7.48
N ASP A 82 14.66 -6.01 8.65
CA ASP A 82 13.48 -5.19 8.94
C ASP A 82 13.50 -3.88 8.15
N ASP A 83 14.68 -3.24 8.08
CA ASP A 83 14.88 -2.04 7.27
C ASP A 83 14.71 -2.33 5.78
N MET A 84 15.23 -3.47 5.31
CA MET A 84 15.02 -3.94 3.95
C MET A 84 13.54 -4.22 3.66
N GLY A 85 12.81 -4.81 4.60
CA GLY A 85 11.37 -5.03 4.49
C GLY A 85 10.61 -3.72 4.24
N MET A 86 10.87 -2.69 5.05
CA MET A 86 10.24 -1.37 4.90
C MET A 86 10.58 -0.69 3.57
N ILE A 87 11.83 -0.79 3.12
CA ILE A 87 12.25 -0.24 1.82
C ILE A 87 11.54 -0.93 0.67
N VAL A 88 11.43 -2.26 0.73
CA VAL A 88 10.75 -3.04 -0.31
C VAL A 88 9.26 -2.77 -0.31
N GLU A 89 8.61 -2.72 0.85
CA GLU A 89 7.19 -2.33 0.97
C GLU A 89 6.93 -0.96 0.34
N THR A 90 7.76 0.03 0.68
CA THR A 90 7.67 1.39 0.12
C THR A 90 7.88 1.40 -1.40
N THR A 91 8.84 0.62 -1.89
CA THR A 91 9.13 0.52 -3.33
C THR A 91 7.97 -0.10 -4.10
N VAL A 92 7.41 -1.20 -3.58
CA VAL A 92 6.23 -1.86 -4.15
C VAL A 92 5.03 -0.92 -4.15
N LEU A 93 4.78 -0.22 -3.04
CA LEU A 93 3.74 0.80 -2.94
C LEU A 93 3.88 1.86 -4.04
N ARG A 94 5.10 2.39 -4.24
CA ARG A 94 5.37 3.41 -5.26
C ARG A 94 5.07 2.89 -6.67
N HIS A 95 5.49 1.67 -7.00
CA HIS A 95 5.22 1.06 -8.31
C HIS A 95 3.72 0.79 -8.53
N LEU A 96 3.00 0.31 -7.50
CA LEU A 96 1.55 0.11 -7.57
C LEU A 96 0.81 1.43 -7.76
N TYR A 97 1.20 2.46 -7.03
CA TYR A 97 0.64 3.80 -7.15
C TYR A 97 0.87 4.38 -8.56
N ALA A 98 2.10 4.30 -9.07
CA ALA A 98 2.44 4.81 -10.41
C ALA A 98 1.68 4.07 -11.52
N TYR A 99 1.61 2.73 -11.43
CA TYR A 99 0.91 1.90 -12.40
C TYR A 99 -0.59 2.21 -12.46
N HIS A 100 -1.23 2.34 -11.30
CA HIS A 100 -2.67 2.60 -11.21
C HIS A 100 -3.05 4.08 -11.18
N TYR A 101 -2.10 5.02 -11.30
CA TYR A 101 -2.33 6.44 -11.05
C TYR A 101 -3.52 7.03 -11.84
N ARG A 102 -3.74 6.59 -13.09
CA ARG A 102 -4.85 7.06 -13.94
C ARG A 102 -6.23 6.69 -13.42
N ASP A 103 -6.35 5.57 -12.72
CA ASP A 103 -7.62 5.07 -12.19
C ASP A 103 -7.97 5.73 -10.86
N THR A 104 -7.07 6.56 -10.30
CA THR A 104 -7.21 7.19 -8.97
C THR A 104 -7.61 6.17 -7.88
N PRO A 105 -6.86 5.07 -7.73
CA PRO A 105 -7.22 4.01 -6.80
C PRO A 105 -7.21 4.52 -5.36
N GLN A 106 -8.06 3.92 -4.54
CA GLN A 106 -7.89 3.98 -3.10
C GLN A 106 -6.77 3.03 -2.70
N ILE A 107 -5.71 3.58 -2.11
CA ILE A 107 -4.66 2.78 -1.46
C ILE A 107 -4.87 2.83 0.04
N ALA A 108 -4.84 1.67 0.68
CA ALA A 108 -5.03 1.51 2.12
C ALA A 108 -4.14 0.42 2.71
N TYR A 109 -4.02 0.41 4.03
CA TYR A 109 -3.56 -0.74 4.79
C TYR A 109 -4.72 -1.22 5.67
N TRP A 110 -4.65 -2.47 6.13
CA TRP A 110 -5.66 -3.02 7.03
C TRP A 110 -5.01 -3.65 8.25
N ARG A 111 -5.70 -3.55 9.39
CA ARG A 111 -5.30 -4.14 10.66
C ARG A 111 -6.52 -4.64 11.41
N ASP A 112 -6.51 -5.93 11.74
CA ASP A 112 -7.56 -6.52 12.56
C ASP A 112 -7.51 -5.99 13.99
N ALA A 113 -8.68 -5.64 14.52
CA ALA A 113 -8.79 -5.11 15.86
C ALA A 113 -8.39 -6.10 16.96
N VAL A 114 -8.68 -7.39 16.74
CA VAL A 114 -8.59 -8.42 17.79
C VAL A 114 -7.27 -9.18 17.71
N SER A 115 -6.93 -9.66 16.52
CA SER A 115 -5.72 -10.46 16.26
C SER A 115 -4.49 -9.61 15.97
N HIS A 116 -4.65 -8.29 15.76
CA HIS A 116 -3.59 -7.36 15.38
C HIS A 116 -2.82 -7.77 14.12
N LYS A 117 -3.40 -8.65 13.30
CA LYS A 117 -2.85 -9.04 12.02
C LYS A 117 -3.09 -7.94 11.00
N GLU A 118 -2.13 -7.77 10.10
CA GLU A 118 -2.09 -6.67 9.15
C GLU A 118 -2.08 -7.17 7.71
N VAL A 119 -2.56 -6.33 6.80
CA VAL A 119 -2.28 -6.40 5.38
C VAL A 119 -1.58 -5.12 5.00
N ASP A 120 -0.41 -5.23 4.38
CA ASP A 120 0.48 -4.10 4.15
C ASP A 120 -0.10 -3.10 3.16
N ILE A 121 -0.52 -3.58 1.97
CA ILE A 121 -1.03 -2.72 0.90
C ILE A 121 -2.31 -3.31 0.32
N ILE A 122 -3.33 -2.46 0.22
CA ILE A 122 -4.60 -2.72 -0.45
C ILE A 122 -4.75 -1.66 -1.52
N VAL A 123 -4.97 -2.07 -2.76
CA VAL A 123 -5.23 -1.19 -3.89
C VAL A 123 -6.62 -1.50 -4.42
N LYS A 124 -7.53 -0.52 -4.34
CA LYS A 124 -8.93 -0.73 -4.64
C LYS A 124 -9.47 0.34 -5.57
N SER A 125 -10.23 -0.10 -6.56
CA SER A 125 -11.05 0.72 -7.43
C SER A 125 -12.40 0.03 -7.62
N PRO A 126 -13.38 0.64 -8.32
CA PRO A 126 -14.58 -0.07 -8.71
C PRO A 126 -14.32 -1.32 -9.57
N ALA A 127 -13.16 -1.39 -10.26
CA ALA A 127 -12.82 -2.46 -11.18
C ALA A 127 -11.97 -3.59 -10.55
N TYR A 128 -11.22 -3.29 -9.48
CA TYR A 128 -10.31 -4.26 -8.87
C TYR A 128 -10.17 -4.06 -7.36
N HIS A 129 -9.86 -5.15 -6.65
CA HIS A 129 -9.55 -5.17 -5.23
C HIS A 129 -8.33 -6.07 -5.02
N LEU A 130 -7.16 -5.44 -4.99
CA LEU A 130 -5.87 -6.11 -4.89
C LEU A 130 -5.31 -5.97 -3.48
N VAL A 131 -4.77 -7.07 -2.95
CA VAL A 131 -4.21 -7.12 -1.59
C VAL A 131 -2.82 -7.72 -1.63
N PHE A 132 -1.88 -7.08 -0.96
CA PHE A 132 -0.48 -7.44 -0.96
C PHE A 132 0.03 -7.55 0.48
N GLU A 133 0.68 -8.66 0.76
CA GLU A 133 1.54 -8.86 1.93
C GLU A 133 2.99 -8.87 1.44
N ILE A 134 3.88 -8.09 2.08
CA ILE A 134 5.29 -8.05 1.75
C ILE A 134 6.07 -8.82 2.82
N LYS A 135 6.69 -9.93 2.42
CA LYS A 135 7.58 -10.72 3.27
C LYS A 135 8.96 -10.81 2.65
N TYR A 136 9.78 -9.81 2.93
CA TYR A 136 11.16 -9.73 2.45
C TYR A 136 12.14 -10.47 3.38
N CYS A 137 11.94 -11.78 3.57
CA CYS A 137 12.80 -12.63 4.37
C CYS A 137 13.16 -13.93 3.63
N GLU A 138 14.13 -14.70 4.15
CA GLU A 138 14.61 -15.94 3.50
C GLU A 138 13.52 -17.00 3.33
N ARG A 139 12.51 -17.04 4.21
CA ARG A 139 11.40 -17.98 4.10
C ARG A 139 10.07 -17.27 4.29
N ALA A 140 9.53 -16.78 3.18
CA ALA A 140 8.19 -16.23 3.16
C ALA A 140 7.14 -17.35 3.13
N SER A 141 6.45 -17.53 4.26
CA SER A 141 5.26 -18.39 4.35
C SER A 141 4.04 -17.58 4.77
N VAL A 142 2.87 -18.02 4.32
CA VAL A 142 1.58 -17.45 4.70
C VAL A 142 0.76 -18.57 5.33
N ASP A 143 0.21 -18.29 6.51
CA ASP A 143 -0.65 -19.19 7.24
C ASP A 143 -2.13 -18.75 7.12
N THR A 144 -3.06 -19.66 7.45
CA THR A 144 -4.51 -19.40 7.39
C THR A 144 -4.99 -18.35 8.40
N LYS A 145 -4.16 -17.97 9.38
CA LYS A 145 -4.42 -16.94 10.40
C LYS A 145 -3.66 -15.64 10.12
N SER A 146 -3.00 -15.51 8.96
CA SER A 146 -2.32 -14.30 8.53
C SER A 146 -3.32 -13.19 8.24
N GLY A 147 -2.89 -11.93 8.29
CA GLY A 147 -3.77 -10.81 7.97
C GLY A 147 -4.27 -10.90 6.53
N LEU A 148 -3.39 -11.28 5.60
CA LEU A 148 -3.75 -11.57 4.21
C LEU A 148 -4.90 -12.58 4.10
N ALA A 149 -4.82 -13.71 4.82
CA ALA A 149 -5.85 -14.74 4.82
C ALA A 149 -7.17 -14.25 5.45
N LEU A 150 -7.09 -13.59 6.61
CA LEU A 150 -8.26 -13.09 7.34
C LEU A 150 -9.01 -12.03 6.53
N TYR A 151 -8.28 -11.08 5.95
CA TYR A 151 -8.86 -10.02 5.13
C TYR A 151 -9.47 -10.58 3.84
N SER A 152 -8.75 -11.47 3.14
CA SER A 152 -9.25 -12.08 1.90
C SER A 152 -10.52 -12.88 2.14
N ALA A 153 -10.62 -13.59 3.27
CA ALA A 153 -11.82 -14.31 3.66
C ALA A 153 -13.00 -13.37 3.95
N ALA A 154 -12.74 -12.27 4.67
CA ALA A 154 -13.76 -11.31 5.06
C ALA A 154 -14.36 -10.55 3.86
N GLU A 155 -13.52 -10.20 2.88
CA GLU A 155 -13.92 -9.47 1.67
C GLU A 155 -14.30 -10.41 0.49
N GLY A 156 -14.17 -11.73 0.65
CA GLY A 156 -14.51 -12.70 -0.38
C GLY A 156 -13.58 -12.64 -1.61
N LEU A 157 -12.29 -12.37 -1.41
CA LEU A 157 -11.33 -12.21 -2.50
C LEU A 157 -10.90 -13.56 -3.08
N ASN A 158 -10.90 -13.67 -4.41
CA ASN A 158 -10.43 -14.86 -5.13
C ASN A 158 -8.90 -14.90 -5.27
N GLN A 159 -8.24 -13.75 -5.12
CA GLN A 159 -6.82 -13.60 -5.36
C GLN A 159 -6.19 -12.65 -4.32
N ALA A 160 -4.98 -13.01 -3.89
CA ALA A 160 -4.14 -12.21 -3.02
C ALA A 160 -2.67 -12.35 -3.45
N TYR A 161 -1.84 -11.37 -3.11
CA TYR A 161 -0.43 -11.34 -3.50
C TYR A 161 0.47 -11.45 -2.28
N LEU A 162 1.44 -12.35 -2.34
CA LEU A 162 2.55 -12.43 -1.39
C LEU A 162 3.82 -12.02 -2.12
N VAL A 163 4.37 -10.88 -1.73
CA VAL A 163 5.61 -10.38 -2.30
C VAL A 163 6.79 -10.96 -1.52
N THR A 164 7.69 -11.68 -2.19
CA THR A 164 8.78 -12.44 -1.55
C THR A 164 10.17 -11.89 -1.89
N LYS A 165 11.18 -12.23 -1.08
CA LYS A 165 12.59 -11.94 -1.39
C LYS A 165 13.15 -12.87 -2.47
N GLN A 166 12.95 -14.18 -2.32
CA GLN A 166 13.59 -15.21 -3.16
C GLN A 166 12.82 -15.47 -4.46
N ASP A 167 13.57 -15.73 -5.54
CA ASP A 167 13.08 -16.08 -6.88
C ASP A 167 12.33 -17.40 -6.90
N THR A 168 12.83 -18.36 -6.11
CA THR A 168 12.20 -19.67 -5.86
C THR A 168 10.83 -19.55 -5.21
N GLY A 169 10.47 -18.36 -4.71
CA GLY A 169 9.18 -18.05 -4.16
C GLY A 169 8.07 -17.94 -5.20
N PHE A 170 8.38 -17.79 -6.50
CA PHE A 170 7.37 -17.59 -7.54
C PHE A 170 6.41 -18.80 -7.67
N GLY A 171 5.10 -18.53 -7.64
CA GLY A 171 4.10 -19.58 -7.85
C GLY A 171 2.74 -19.26 -7.24
N VAL A 172 1.82 -20.21 -7.34
CA VAL A 172 0.47 -20.09 -6.77
C VAL A 172 0.34 -21.03 -5.59
N THR A 173 -0.23 -20.56 -4.49
CA THR A 173 -0.50 -21.38 -3.32
C THR A 173 -1.92 -21.12 -2.83
N GLY A 174 -2.70 -22.18 -2.66
CA GLY A 174 -3.99 -22.10 -1.96
C GLY A 174 -3.80 -22.27 -0.45
N LEU A 175 -4.65 -21.63 0.35
CA LEU A 175 -4.74 -21.91 1.77
C LEU A 175 -5.90 -22.87 2.05
N LYS A 176 -5.68 -23.86 2.91
CA LYS A 176 -6.73 -24.80 3.29
C LYS A 176 -7.93 -24.05 3.89
N GLY A 177 -9.11 -24.30 3.33
CA GLY A 177 -10.36 -23.68 3.79
C GLY A 177 -10.64 -22.28 3.23
N LEU A 178 -9.81 -21.78 2.29
CA LEU A 178 -10.03 -20.50 1.60
C LEU A 178 -10.07 -20.74 0.09
N SER A 179 -11.01 -20.10 -0.60
CA SER A 179 -11.07 -20.08 -2.08
C SER A 179 -10.04 -19.12 -2.69
N THR A 180 -9.38 -18.30 -1.87
CA THR A 180 -8.37 -17.33 -2.29
C THR A 180 -7.09 -18.02 -2.76
N HIS A 181 -6.66 -17.69 -3.97
CA HIS A 181 -5.36 -18.08 -4.51
C HIS A 181 -4.31 -17.03 -4.16
N ILE A 182 -3.25 -17.44 -3.48
CA ILE A 182 -2.12 -16.57 -3.16
C ILE A 182 -1.09 -16.68 -4.27
N LEU A 183 -0.93 -15.60 -5.03
CA LEU A 183 0.15 -15.44 -5.98
C LEU A 183 1.40 -14.97 -5.26
N LYS A 184 2.42 -15.80 -5.24
CA LYS A 184 3.74 -15.45 -4.72
C LYS A 184 4.56 -14.86 -5.86
N VAL A 185 5.06 -13.65 -5.65
CA VAL A 185 5.83 -12.91 -6.67
C VAL A 185 7.07 -12.32 -6.01
N PRO A 186 8.28 -12.60 -6.51
CA PRO A 186 9.48 -11.93 -6.03
C PRO A 186 9.40 -10.42 -6.22
N ALA A 187 9.81 -9.64 -5.22
CA ALA A 187 9.66 -8.18 -5.19
C ALA A 187 10.29 -7.50 -6.41
N HIS A 188 11.50 -7.91 -6.79
CA HIS A 188 12.22 -7.33 -7.91
C HIS A 188 11.52 -7.60 -9.26
N ILE A 189 10.92 -8.79 -9.44
CA ILE A 189 10.12 -9.12 -10.64
C ILE A 189 8.86 -8.27 -10.68
N LEU A 190 8.13 -8.17 -9.55
CA LEU A 190 6.93 -7.36 -9.46
C LEU A 190 7.22 -5.89 -9.83
N CYS A 191 8.24 -5.29 -9.21
CA CYS A 191 8.64 -3.91 -9.48
C CYS A 191 9.09 -3.72 -10.94
N TYR A 192 9.84 -4.67 -11.50
CA TYR A 192 10.24 -4.63 -12.90
C TYR A 192 9.03 -4.65 -13.85
N LEU A 193 8.09 -5.58 -13.65
CA LEU A 193 6.90 -5.70 -14.49
C LEU A 193 6.00 -4.46 -14.39
N LEU A 194 5.75 -3.97 -13.18
CA LEU A 194 4.97 -2.74 -12.98
C LEU A 194 5.65 -1.53 -13.61
N GLY A 195 6.97 -1.40 -13.49
CA GLY A 195 7.74 -0.31 -14.11
C GLY A 195 7.74 -0.39 -15.64
N GLN A 196 7.81 -1.58 -16.23
CA GLN A 196 7.68 -1.72 -17.69
C GLN A 196 6.26 -1.43 -18.17
N ALA A 197 5.25 -1.91 -17.44
CA ALA A 197 3.85 -1.65 -17.77
C ALA A 197 3.51 -0.16 -17.66
N GLU A 198 4.07 0.53 -16.66
CA GLU A 198 4.04 1.99 -16.57
C GLU A 198 4.62 2.62 -17.84
N ARG A 199 5.86 2.29 -18.22
CA ARG A 199 6.48 2.86 -19.44
C ARG A 199 5.65 2.67 -20.70
N VAL A 200 4.96 1.53 -20.86
CA VAL A 200 4.09 1.27 -22.01
C VAL A 200 2.78 2.06 -21.93
N LEU A 201 2.23 2.25 -20.73
CA LEU A 201 1.00 3.03 -20.53
C LEU A 201 1.26 4.53 -20.70
N TRP A 202 2.46 5.01 -20.36
CA TRP A 202 2.84 6.43 -20.30
C TRP A 202 3.72 6.92 -21.45
N GLY A 203 4.33 6.03 -22.23
CA GLY A 203 5.11 6.34 -23.43
C GLY A 203 4.26 6.31 -24.70
#